data_AF-A0AAW3PVD0-F1
#
_entry.id   AF-A0AAW3PVD0-F1
#
_cell.length_a   1.000
_cell.length_b   1.000
_cell.length_c   1.000
_cell.angle_alpha   90.00
_cell.angle_beta   90.00
_cell.angle_gamma   90.00
#
_symmetry.space_group_name_H-M   'P 1'
#
loop_
_entity.id
_entity.type
_entity.pdbx_description
1 polymer ?
#
loop_
_entity_poly.entity_id
_entity_poly.type
_entity_poly.pdbx_seq_one_letter_code
_entity_poly.pdbx_strand_id
1 'polypeptide(L)'
;MHWIDPACLPETRGRVTQFLLDPHGEIDGLILNGDLQVHVPPHLGRELVRHVAVGDRIRVRGVKPRRAAMIAAVQLTGRGGVDIVDAGPEHAVPKPPRPVRRPMEFSGEVAFGLYGPKGELNGALLTSGVALRVPPHAAQALHDYLQAGIHVQAWGHGVVTPHGATLDVSDIAELVDADVA
;
A
#
# COMPACT_ATOMS: atom_id res chain seq x y z
N MET A 1 -18.15 18.52 5.58
CA MET A 1 -17.14 19.52 5.19
C MET A 1 -15.78 18.88 5.39
N HIS A 2 -15.00 18.72 4.31
CA HIS A 2 -13.57 18.42 4.46
C HIS A 2 -12.88 19.65 5.05
N TRP A 3 -12.05 19.45 6.06
CA TRP A 3 -11.36 20.56 6.72
C TRP A 3 -10.15 21.07 5.91
N ILE A 4 -9.79 20.37 4.83
CA ILE A 4 -8.70 20.73 3.91
C ILE A 4 -9.27 20.84 2.50
N ASP A 5 -9.09 22.00 1.87
CA ASP A 5 -9.29 22.18 0.44
C ASP A 5 -8.18 21.43 -0.32
N PRO A 6 -8.52 20.43 -1.17
CA PRO A 6 -7.54 19.71 -1.96
C PRO A 6 -6.67 20.62 -2.85
N ALA A 7 -7.18 21.77 -3.28
CA ALA A 7 -6.43 22.73 -4.10
C ALA A 7 -5.26 23.39 -3.36
N CYS A 8 -5.30 23.39 -2.03
CA CYS A 8 -4.23 23.93 -1.19
C CYS A 8 -3.14 22.90 -0.85
N LEU A 9 -3.31 21.64 -1.27
CA LEU A 9 -2.34 20.58 -1.00
C LEU A 9 -1.27 20.49 -2.10
N PRO A 10 -0.03 20.10 -1.74
CA PRO A 10 1.01 19.81 -2.72
C PRO A 10 0.55 18.78 -3.74
N GLU A 11 0.76 19.09 -5.03
CA GLU A 11 0.50 18.17 -6.13
C GLU A 11 1.78 17.40 -6.49
N THR A 12 1.68 16.08 -6.51
CA THR A 12 2.72 15.17 -6.98
C THR A 12 2.25 14.46 -8.25
N ARG A 13 3.11 14.37 -9.25
CA ARG A 13 2.83 13.69 -10.52
C ARG A 13 3.76 12.51 -10.69
N GLY A 14 3.24 11.42 -11.25
CA GLY A 14 4.09 10.29 -11.58
C GLY A 14 3.32 9.14 -12.21
N ARG A 15 4.03 8.04 -12.45
CA ARG A 15 3.49 6.84 -13.07
C ARG A 15 3.12 5.82 -12.01
N VAL A 16 1.93 5.25 -12.09
CA VAL A 16 1.52 4.14 -11.22
C VAL A 16 2.31 2.90 -11.61
N THR A 17 3.06 2.32 -10.69
CA THR A 17 3.82 1.09 -10.93
C THR A 17 3.13 -0.13 -10.35
N GLN A 18 2.35 0.04 -9.28
CA GLN A 18 1.68 -1.07 -8.60
C GLN A 18 0.53 -0.57 -7.72
N PHE A 19 -0.50 -1.40 -7.50
CA PHE A 19 -1.49 -1.20 -6.44
C PHE A 19 -1.10 -1.91 -5.15
N LEU A 20 -1.47 -1.34 -4.02
CA LEU A 20 -1.33 -1.94 -2.70
C LEU A 20 -2.69 -2.43 -2.22
N LEU A 21 -2.66 -3.53 -1.48
CA LEU A 21 -3.83 -4.13 -0.88
C LEU A 21 -3.72 -4.10 0.64
N ASP A 22 -4.86 -3.90 1.30
CA ASP A 22 -5.01 -4.12 2.72
C ASP A 22 -5.07 -5.63 3.03
N PRO A 23 -4.99 -6.04 4.30
CA PRO A 23 -5.16 -7.45 4.66
C PRO A 23 -6.50 -8.06 4.21
N HIS A 24 -7.54 -7.27 3.96
CA HIS A 24 -8.83 -7.74 3.44
C HIS A 24 -8.87 -7.94 1.92
N GLY A 25 -7.79 -7.60 1.20
CA GLY A 25 -7.73 -7.68 -0.26
C GLY A 25 -8.40 -6.50 -0.97
N GLU A 26 -8.70 -5.42 -0.25
CA GLU A 26 -9.17 -4.16 -0.82
C GLU A 26 -7.98 -3.26 -1.15
N ILE A 27 -8.11 -2.41 -2.17
CA ILE A 27 -7.04 -1.50 -2.55
C ILE A 27 -6.98 -0.34 -1.57
N ASP A 28 -5.86 -0.21 -0.87
CA ASP A 28 -5.60 0.83 0.14
C ASP A 28 -4.46 1.78 -0.26
N GLY A 29 -3.96 1.64 -1.48
CA GLY A 29 -2.91 2.50 -1.97
C GLY A 29 -2.35 2.07 -3.31
N LEU A 30 -1.28 2.76 -3.70
CA LEU A 30 -0.52 2.50 -4.91
C LEU A 30 0.91 2.98 -4.75
N ILE A 31 1.79 2.51 -5.62
CA ILE A 31 3.16 2.98 -5.75
C ILE A 31 3.27 3.88 -6.98
N LEU A 32 3.81 5.08 -6.78
CA LEU A 32 4.18 6.03 -7.82
C LEU A 32 5.68 5.95 -8.09
N ASN A 33 6.05 5.98 -9.37
CA ASN A 33 7.43 6.00 -9.87
C ASN A 33 8.33 4.83 -9.42
N GLY A 34 7.78 3.87 -8.68
CA GLY A 34 8.50 2.69 -8.18
C GLY A 34 8.91 2.78 -6.71
N ASP A 35 8.88 3.96 -6.10
CA ASP A 35 9.46 4.22 -4.78
C ASP A 35 8.58 5.07 -3.85
N LEU A 36 7.51 5.68 -4.37
CA LEU A 36 6.65 6.56 -3.59
C LEU A 36 5.32 5.89 -3.28
N GLN A 37 5.13 5.52 -2.01
CA GLN A 37 3.84 5.04 -1.55
C GLN A 37 2.80 6.17 -1.51
N VAL A 38 1.63 5.92 -2.08
CA VAL A 38 0.44 6.75 -1.90
C VAL A 38 -0.64 5.93 -1.25
N HIS A 39 -1.02 6.33 -0.04
CA HIS A 39 -2.10 5.73 0.69
C HIS A 39 -3.44 6.33 0.25
N VAL A 40 -4.39 5.44 0.00
CA VAL A 40 -5.76 5.77 -0.42
C VAL A 40 -6.71 5.01 0.50
N PRO A 41 -7.70 5.65 1.12
CA PRO A 41 -8.68 4.94 1.92
C PRO A 41 -9.35 3.79 1.14
N PRO A 42 -9.62 2.63 1.76
CA PRO A 42 -10.09 1.44 1.05
C PRO A 42 -11.44 1.65 0.34
N HIS A 43 -12.28 2.56 0.83
CA HIS A 43 -13.55 2.89 0.16
C HIS A 43 -13.38 3.52 -1.23
N LEU A 44 -12.25 4.21 -1.48
CA LEU A 44 -11.93 4.77 -2.80
C LEU A 44 -11.29 3.74 -3.74
N GLY A 45 -10.80 2.60 -3.23
CA GLY A 45 -10.09 1.61 -4.04
C GLY A 45 -10.88 1.14 -5.27
N ARG A 46 -12.22 1.00 -5.14
CA ARG A 46 -13.12 0.60 -6.22
C ARG A 46 -13.29 1.67 -7.30
N GLU A 47 -13.29 2.94 -6.92
CA GLU A 47 -13.38 4.05 -7.87
C GLU A 47 -12.03 4.27 -8.55
N LEU A 48 -10.95 4.15 -7.78
CA LEU A 48 -9.57 4.25 -8.24
C LEU A 48 -9.30 3.33 -9.43
N VAL A 49 -9.59 2.04 -9.33
CA VAL A 49 -9.31 1.07 -10.41
C VAL A 49 -10.15 1.27 -11.67
N ARG A 50 -11.22 2.08 -11.64
CA ARG A 50 -12.01 2.41 -12.84
C ARG A 50 -11.32 3.47 -13.69
N HIS A 51 -10.54 4.34 -13.06
CA HIS A 51 -9.94 5.52 -13.71
C HIS A 51 -8.40 5.49 -13.73
N VAL A 52 -7.80 4.52 -13.03
CA VAL A 52 -6.35 4.34 -12.89
C VAL A 52 -6.01 2.87 -13.08
N ALA A 53 -4.95 2.59 -13.83
CA ALA A 53 -4.27 1.30 -13.85
C ALA A 53 -2.75 1.48 -13.77
N VAL A 54 -2.07 0.36 -13.53
CA VAL A 54 -0.62 0.28 -13.62
C VAL A 54 -0.16 0.76 -15.00
N GLY A 55 0.83 1.63 -15.00
CA GLY A 55 1.39 2.27 -16.19
C GLY A 55 0.87 3.67 -16.46
N ASP A 56 -0.24 4.09 -15.85
CA ASP A 56 -0.83 5.42 -16.05
C ASP A 56 -0.03 6.52 -15.37
N ARG A 57 -0.07 7.72 -15.96
CA ARG A 57 0.39 8.94 -15.28
C ARG A 57 -0.78 9.61 -14.58
N ILE A 58 -0.66 9.78 -13.27
CA ILE A 58 -1.70 10.40 -12.43
C ILE A 58 -1.16 11.64 -11.72
N ARG A 59 -2.08 12.44 -11.17
CA ARG A 59 -1.76 13.52 -10.23
C ARG A 59 -2.32 13.16 -8.86
N VAL A 60 -1.56 13.39 -7.82
CA VAL A 60 -1.96 13.13 -6.44
C VAL A 60 -1.82 14.41 -5.65
N ARG A 61 -2.89 14.82 -4.97
CA ARG A 61 -2.89 15.90 -3.98
C ARG A 61 -3.13 15.29 -2.62
N GLY A 62 -2.23 15.56 -1.70
CA GLY A 62 -2.25 14.87 -0.42
C GLY A 62 -1.31 15.47 0.60
N VAL A 63 -1.33 14.91 1.79
CA VAL A 63 -0.47 15.30 2.90
C VAL A 63 0.71 14.34 2.95
N LYS A 64 1.94 14.86 2.99
CA LYS A 64 3.16 14.09 3.20
C LYS A 64 3.56 14.16 4.68
N PRO A 65 3.46 13.08 5.47
CA PRO A 65 3.95 13.06 6.84
C PRO A 65 5.47 13.29 6.88
N ARG A 66 5.96 14.04 7.88
CA ARG A 66 7.40 14.39 7.95
C ARG A 66 8.33 13.18 8.14
N ARG A 67 7.84 12.10 8.73
CA ARG A 67 8.63 10.91 9.13
C ARG A 67 8.35 9.67 8.28
N ALA A 68 7.58 9.80 7.19
CA ALA A 68 7.24 8.66 6.34
C ALA A 68 7.44 9.01 4.87
N ALA A 69 8.02 8.08 4.11
CA ALA A 69 8.21 8.21 2.67
C ALA A 69 6.91 7.90 1.91
N MET A 70 5.81 8.57 2.29
CA MET A 70 4.49 8.31 1.74
C MET A 70 3.64 9.58 1.63
N ILE A 71 2.60 9.55 0.80
CA ILE A 71 1.58 10.59 0.70
C ILE A 71 0.23 9.98 1.09
N ALA A 72 -0.46 10.59 2.06
CA ALA A 72 -1.88 10.34 2.30
C ALA A 72 -2.69 11.16 1.28
N ALA A 73 -3.25 10.48 0.27
CA ALA A 73 -4.00 11.14 -0.80
C ALA A 73 -5.34 11.68 -0.29
N VAL A 74 -5.65 12.91 -0.70
CA VAL A 74 -6.97 13.55 -0.51
C VAL A 74 -7.70 13.64 -1.85
N GLN A 75 -6.97 13.85 -2.95
CA GLN A 75 -7.50 13.81 -4.30
C GLN A 75 -6.50 13.13 -5.24
N LEU A 76 -7.01 12.29 -6.13
CA LEU A 76 -6.25 11.67 -7.22
C LEU A 76 -6.91 12.04 -8.55
N THR A 77 -6.13 12.50 -9.52
CA THR A 77 -6.59 12.68 -10.89
C THR A 77 -6.09 11.54 -11.77
N GLY A 78 -7.01 10.73 -12.29
CA GLY A 78 -6.74 9.59 -13.17
C GLY A 78 -6.78 9.93 -14.67
N ARG A 79 -7.01 8.89 -15.49
CA ARG A 79 -7.16 9.04 -16.95
C ARG A 79 -8.29 10.00 -17.30
N GLY A 80 -8.12 10.73 -18.39
CA GLY A 80 -9.12 11.67 -18.88
C GLY A 80 -9.35 12.89 -17.97
N GLY A 81 -8.52 13.08 -16.94
CA GLY A 81 -8.66 14.21 -16.01
C GLY A 81 -9.75 14.02 -14.96
N VAL A 82 -10.22 12.79 -14.75
CA VAL A 82 -11.23 12.48 -13.73
C VAL A 82 -10.62 12.63 -12.34
N ASP A 83 -11.20 13.50 -11.53
CA ASP A 83 -10.83 13.71 -10.14
C ASP A 83 -11.60 12.76 -9.22
N ILE A 84 -10.86 11.99 -8.44
CA ILE A 84 -11.34 11.13 -7.36
C ILE A 84 -10.99 11.82 -6.06
N VAL A 85 -12.00 12.30 -5.35
CA VAL A 85 -11.84 13.04 -4.10
C VAL A 85 -12.29 12.15 -2.96
N ASP A 86 -11.48 12.01 -1.91
CA ASP A 86 -11.94 11.37 -0.68
C ASP A 86 -13.06 12.23 -0.11
N ALA A 87 -14.29 11.72 -0.03
CA ALA A 87 -15.42 12.38 0.64
C ALA A 87 -15.66 11.82 2.07
N GLY A 88 -14.80 10.93 2.54
CA GLY A 88 -15.03 10.08 3.71
C GLY A 88 -15.88 8.85 3.37
N PRO A 89 -15.97 7.88 4.29
CA PRO A 89 -16.72 6.66 4.05
C PRO A 89 -18.23 6.96 3.99
N GLU A 90 -18.87 6.54 2.89
CA GLU A 90 -20.32 6.51 2.80
C GLU A 90 -20.86 5.41 3.73
N HIS A 91 -21.66 5.79 4.73
CA HIS A 91 -22.18 4.86 5.74
C HIS A 91 -23.23 3.87 5.20
N ALA A 92 -23.70 4.05 3.96
CA ALA A 92 -24.84 3.34 3.39
C ALA A 92 -24.51 2.28 2.34
N VAL A 93 -23.23 2.08 1.99
CA VAL A 93 -22.84 1.12 0.95
C VAL A 93 -22.55 -0.25 1.58
N PRO A 94 -23.23 -1.34 1.16
CA PRO A 94 -22.89 -2.69 1.60
C PRO A 94 -21.42 -3.00 1.29
N LYS A 95 -20.66 -3.43 2.31
CA LYS A 95 -19.28 -3.86 2.10
C LYS A 95 -19.27 -5.04 1.12
N PRO A 96 -18.44 -5.03 0.09
CA PRO A 96 -18.33 -6.17 -0.82
C PRO A 96 -17.92 -7.43 -0.06
N PRO A 97 -18.27 -8.62 -0.58
CA PRO A 97 -17.80 -9.87 -0.01
C PRO A 97 -16.27 -9.89 -0.03
N ARG A 98 -15.67 -10.10 1.14
CA ARG A 98 -14.22 -10.13 1.29
C ARG A 98 -13.68 -11.43 0.68
N PRO A 99 -12.58 -11.38 -0.08
CA PRO A 99 -11.90 -12.59 -0.51
C PRO A 99 -11.50 -13.44 0.70
N VAL A 100 -11.58 -14.76 0.53
CA VAL A 100 -11.19 -15.72 1.57
C VAL A 100 -9.68 -15.66 1.72
N ARG A 101 -9.22 -15.26 2.90
CA ARG A 101 -7.79 -15.32 3.26
C ARG A 101 -7.38 -16.77 3.42
N ARG A 102 -6.21 -17.14 2.87
CA ARG A 102 -5.68 -18.50 2.99
C ARG A 102 -4.29 -18.47 3.61
N PRO A 103 -3.89 -19.51 4.36
CA PRO A 103 -2.50 -19.68 4.73
C PRO A 103 -1.61 -19.63 3.49
N MET A 104 -0.62 -18.75 3.50
CA MET A 104 0.33 -18.53 2.41
C MET A 104 1.70 -18.21 3.01
N GLU A 105 2.72 -18.37 2.18
CA GLU A 105 4.08 -17.95 2.50
C GLU A 105 4.66 -17.22 1.29
N PHE A 106 5.51 -16.23 1.56
CA PHE A 106 6.24 -15.49 0.53
C PHE A 106 7.66 -15.25 0.99
N SER A 107 8.61 -15.40 0.07
CA SER A 107 9.99 -14.94 0.25
C SER A 107 10.39 -13.94 -0.81
N GLY A 108 11.37 -13.12 -0.44
CA GLY A 108 12.06 -12.23 -1.36
C GLY A 108 12.78 -11.11 -0.63
N GLU A 109 13.44 -10.29 -1.44
CA GLU A 109 14.04 -9.04 -0.98
C GLU A 109 12.95 -8.00 -0.70
N VAL A 110 13.10 -7.27 0.41
CA VAL A 110 12.29 -6.10 0.70
C VAL A 110 12.72 -4.94 -0.20
N ALA A 111 11.78 -4.41 -0.98
CA ALA A 111 11.98 -3.20 -1.78
C ALA A 111 12.02 -1.95 -0.88
N PHE A 112 11.01 -1.79 -0.01
CA PHE A 112 10.95 -0.72 1.00
C PHE A 112 9.83 -0.96 2.02
N GLY A 113 9.92 -0.28 3.16
CA GLY A 113 8.89 -0.30 4.19
C GLY A 113 7.59 0.38 3.75
N LEU A 114 6.45 -0.21 4.12
CA LEU A 114 5.12 0.34 3.89
C LEU A 114 4.61 1.06 5.14
N TYR A 115 3.87 2.14 4.93
CA TYR A 115 3.36 3.00 5.98
C TYR A 115 1.83 3.07 5.98
N GLY A 116 1.26 3.21 7.18
CA GLY A 116 -0.15 3.50 7.40
C GLY A 116 -0.50 4.98 7.17
N PRO A 117 -1.79 5.34 7.29
CA PRO A 117 -2.29 6.68 7.01
C PRO A 117 -1.70 7.78 7.91
N LYS A 118 -1.18 7.44 9.10
CA LYS A 118 -0.54 8.39 10.01
C LYS A 118 0.99 8.39 9.88
N GLY A 119 1.54 7.66 8.90
CA GLY A 119 2.97 7.52 8.67
C GLY A 119 3.66 6.53 9.61
N GLU A 120 2.89 5.65 10.27
CA GLU A 120 3.40 4.53 11.05
C GLU A 120 3.86 3.40 10.12
N LEU A 121 5.00 2.76 10.42
CA LEU A 121 5.41 1.55 9.70
C LEU A 121 4.35 0.46 9.92
N ASN A 122 3.87 -0.16 8.85
CA ASN A 122 2.83 -1.20 8.89
C ASN A 122 3.16 -2.41 8.01
N GLY A 123 4.42 -2.55 7.60
CA GLY A 123 4.90 -3.68 6.82
C GLY A 123 5.96 -3.30 5.81
N ALA A 124 6.05 -4.08 4.75
CA ALA A 124 7.05 -3.93 3.70
C ALA A 124 6.50 -4.39 2.35
N LEU A 125 7.02 -3.83 1.27
CA LEU A 125 6.79 -4.31 -0.08
C LEU A 125 7.97 -5.18 -0.50
N LEU A 126 7.72 -6.41 -0.92
CA LEU A 126 8.74 -7.23 -1.56
C LEU A 126 8.99 -6.78 -3.00
N THR A 127 10.20 -6.99 -3.52
CA THR A 127 10.56 -6.71 -4.92
C THR A 127 9.69 -7.49 -5.93
N SER A 128 9.13 -8.62 -5.51
CA SER A 128 8.14 -9.40 -6.26
C SER A 128 6.77 -8.72 -6.38
N GLY A 129 6.53 -7.63 -5.65
CA GLY A 129 5.26 -6.90 -5.60
C GLY A 129 4.28 -7.40 -4.53
N VAL A 130 4.71 -8.27 -3.62
CA VAL A 130 3.86 -8.73 -2.51
C VAL A 130 3.92 -7.71 -1.36
N ALA A 131 2.75 -7.23 -0.91
CA ALA A 131 2.66 -6.38 0.27
C ALA A 131 2.59 -7.23 1.55
N LEU A 132 3.66 -7.22 2.35
CA LEU A 132 3.66 -7.76 3.69
C LEU A 132 3.00 -6.75 4.63
N ARG A 133 2.00 -7.18 5.41
CA ARG A 133 1.26 -6.35 6.36
C ARG A 133 1.45 -6.88 7.76
N VAL A 134 1.77 -5.99 8.68
CA VAL A 134 1.87 -6.26 10.12
C VAL A 134 1.19 -5.14 10.91
N PRO A 135 0.65 -5.42 12.09
CA PRO A 135 0.12 -4.37 12.93
C PRO A 135 1.26 -3.42 13.39
N PRO A 136 0.99 -2.13 13.65
CA PRO A 136 2.05 -1.14 13.92
C PRO A 136 2.99 -1.48 15.08
N HIS A 137 2.49 -2.17 16.12
CA HIS A 137 3.32 -2.59 17.25
C HIS A 137 4.31 -3.71 16.84
N ALA A 138 3.89 -4.65 15.99
CA ALA A 138 4.77 -5.68 15.46
C ALA A 138 5.76 -5.10 14.47
N ALA A 139 5.34 -4.12 13.65
CA ALA A 139 6.22 -3.41 12.72
C ALA A 139 7.39 -2.71 13.43
N GLN A 140 7.17 -2.20 14.65
CA GLN A 140 8.23 -1.61 15.47
C GLN A 140 9.22 -2.66 15.95
N ALA A 141 8.74 -3.83 16.40
CA ALA A 141 9.61 -4.92 16.84
C ALA A 141 10.38 -5.58 15.68
N LEU A 142 9.80 -5.58 14.49
CA LEU A 142 10.34 -6.21 13.28
C LEU A 142 11.05 -5.21 12.37
N HIS A 143 11.38 -4.01 12.86
CA HIS A 143 11.86 -2.91 12.03
C HIS A 143 13.02 -3.32 11.11
N ASP A 144 14.00 -4.06 11.66
CA ASP A 144 15.21 -4.48 10.93
C ASP A 144 14.88 -5.42 9.76
N TYR A 145 13.89 -6.31 9.91
CA TYR A 145 13.43 -7.21 8.84
C TYR A 145 12.67 -6.48 7.72
N LEU A 146 12.15 -5.29 7.98
CA LEU A 146 11.32 -4.51 7.05
C LEU A 146 12.13 -3.44 6.29
N GLN A 147 13.45 -3.43 6.46
CA GLN A 147 14.34 -2.50 5.76
C GLN A 147 14.60 -2.97 4.32
N ALA A 148 14.78 -2.00 3.42
CA ALA A 148 15.11 -2.28 2.02
C ALA A 148 16.41 -3.11 1.91
N GLY A 149 16.43 -4.08 1.01
CA GLY A 149 17.58 -4.97 0.76
C GLY A 149 17.59 -6.25 1.60
N ILE A 150 16.80 -6.31 2.68
CA ILE A 150 16.75 -7.51 3.53
C ILE A 150 15.95 -8.61 2.84
N HIS A 151 16.53 -9.81 2.78
CA HIS A 151 15.84 -10.99 2.28
C HIS A 151 15.05 -11.62 3.41
N VAL A 152 13.74 -11.77 3.23
CA VAL A 152 12.85 -12.32 4.26
C VAL A 152 12.02 -13.46 3.71
N GLN A 153 11.61 -14.34 4.61
CA GLN A 153 10.54 -15.31 4.42
C GLN A 153 9.45 -14.97 5.44
N ALA A 154 8.22 -14.81 4.96
CA ALA A 154 7.07 -14.47 5.77
C ALA A 154 5.95 -15.50 5.58
N TRP A 155 5.25 -15.80 6.68
CA TRP A 155 4.09 -16.69 6.72
C TRP A 155 2.89 -15.94 7.28
N GLY A 156 1.70 -16.35 6.86
CA GLY A 156 0.48 -15.80 7.40
C GLY A 156 -0.73 -16.04 6.52
N HIS A 157 -1.69 -15.14 6.60
CA HIS A 157 -2.94 -15.25 5.86
C HIS A 157 -2.94 -14.26 4.69
N GLY A 158 -2.86 -14.79 3.48
CA GLY A 158 -2.72 -14.01 2.25
C GLY A 158 -3.99 -13.96 1.41
N VAL A 159 -4.03 -12.94 0.56
CA VAL A 159 -5.00 -12.78 -0.52
C VAL A 159 -4.25 -12.40 -1.79
N VAL A 160 -4.57 -13.09 -2.89
CA VAL A 160 -4.08 -12.75 -4.23
C VAL A 160 -5.27 -12.27 -5.06
N THR A 161 -5.12 -11.11 -5.68
CA THR A 161 -6.12 -10.49 -6.56
C THR A 161 -5.49 -10.13 -7.91
N PRO A 162 -6.27 -9.78 -8.95
CA PRO A 162 -5.71 -9.26 -10.19
C PRO A 162 -4.92 -7.95 -10.04
N HIS A 163 -5.06 -7.24 -8.92
CA HIS A 163 -4.40 -5.96 -8.65
C HIS A 163 -3.11 -6.11 -7.84
N GLY A 164 -2.84 -7.29 -7.27
CA GLY A 164 -1.66 -7.53 -6.45
C GLY A 164 -1.88 -8.65 -5.43
N ALA A 165 -0.89 -8.86 -4.57
CA ALA A 165 -0.91 -9.82 -3.49
C ALA A 165 -0.56 -9.15 -2.15
N THR A 166 -1.19 -9.63 -1.08
CA THR A 166 -0.96 -9.17 0.29
C THR A 166 -0.90 -10.35 1.22
N LEU A 167 -0.04 -10.27 2.23
CA LEU A 167 0.12 -11.25 3.30
C LEU A 167 -0.05 -10.54 4.64
N ASP A 168 -1.06 -10.93 5.42
CA ASP A 168 -1.17 -10.59 6.83
C ASP A 168 -0.22 -11.49 7.61
N VAL A 169 0.95 -10.97 7.97
CA VAL A 169 2.10 -11.73 8.46
C VAL A 169 1.87 -12.15 9.91
N SER A 170 1.92 -13.45 10.18
CA SER A 170 1.99 -14.00 11.54
C SER A 170 3.44 -14.18 12.00
N ASP A 171 4.30 -14.61 11.09
CA ASP A 171 5.69 -14.97 11.38
C ASP A 171 6.60 -14.48 10.24
N ILE A 172 7.78 -13.99 10.59
CA ILE A 172 8.78 -13.52 9.64
C ILE A 172 10.18 -13.97 10.09
N ALA A 173 11.00 -14.37 9.13
CA ALA A 173 12.40 -14.69 9.34
C ALA A 173 13.24 -14.00 8.28
N GLU A 174 14.46 -13.60 8.65
CA GLU A 174 15.48 -13.16 7.70
C GLU A 174 16.10 -14.41 7.07
N LEU A 175 16.20 -14.40 5.74
CA LEU A 175 16.95 -15.39 4.99
C LEU A 175 18.40 -14.91 4.97
N VAL A 176 19.16 -15.36 5.95
CA VAL A 176 20.62 -15.24 5.90
C VAL A 176 21.08 -16.33 4.95
N ASP A 177 21.47 -15.97 3.74
CA ASP A 177 22.24 -16.87 2.89
C ASP A 177 23.44 -17.33 3.73
N ALA A 178 23.48 -18.63 4.04
CA ALA A 178 24.68 -19.22 4.60
C ALA A 178 25.76 -19.00 3.56
N ASP A 179 26.74 -18.15 3.88
CA ASP A 179 27.93 -17.92 3.07
C ASP A 179 28.35 -19.22 2.41
N VAL A 180 28.36 -19.22 1.08
CA VAL A 180 28.93 -20.30 0.30
C VAL A 180 30.39 -20.38 0.71
N ALA A 181 30.73 -21.50 1.34
CA ALA A 181 32.04 -21.84 1.90
C ALA A 181 33.24 -21.54 0.98
#